data_AF-A0A1I7V0J4-F1
#
_entry.id   AF-A0A1I7V0J4-F1
#
_cell.length_a   1.000
_cell.length_b   1.000
_cell.length_c   1.000
_cell.angle_alpha   90.00
_cell.angle_beta   90.00
_cell.angle_gamma   90.00
#
_symmetry.space_group_name_H-M   'P 1'
#
loop_
_entity.id
_entity.type
_entity.pdbx_description
1 polymer ?
#
loop_
_entity_poly.entity_id
_entity_poly.type
_entity_poly.pdbx_seq_one_letter_code
_entity_poly.pdbx_strand_id
1 'polypeptide(L)'
;MYRSEISKPQLENSNLIDRIIVIILPNYFYEYDSVLQHLTKNKFGIVEKTVKNFKPDDVMEWKSADLESQDVWELSDRLSDGPCMLLLCQRSNAFIEMKEIAKYHNAIAHR
;
A
#
# COMPACT_ATOMS: atom_id res chain seq x y z
N MET A 1 -23.97 -16.57 6.39
CA MET A 1 -24.00 -16.16 4.97
C MET A 1 -23.27 -14.84 4.85
N TYR A 2 -21.95 -14.87 4.62
CA TYR A 2 -21.19 -13.64 4.38
C TYR A 2 -21.35 -13.23 2.92
N ARG A 3 -21.89 -12.03 2.71
CA ARG A 3 -22.05 -11.44 1.38
C ARG A 3 -20.67 -11.19 0.79
N SER A 4 -20.31 -11.99 -0.19
CA SER A 4 -19.32 -11.68 -1.22
C SER A 4 -19.83 -10.52 -2.08
N GLU A 5 -19.94 -9.33 -1.51
CA GLU A 5 -20.09 -8.10 -2.29
C GLU A 5 -18.69 -7.57 -2.55
N ILE A 6 -18.04 -8.14 -3.58
CA ILE A 6 -17.03 -7.42 -4.35
C ILE A 6 -17.69 -6.09 -4.66
N SER A 7 -17.25 -5.04 -3.97
CA SER A 7 -17.82 -3.71 -4.09
C SER A 7 -17.78 -3.37 -5.57
N LYS A 8 -18.95 -3.36 -6.22
CA LYS A 8 -19.08 -2.83 -7.58
C LYS A 8 -18.39 -1.47 -7.58
N PRO A 9 -17.64 -1.09 -8.63
CA PRO A 9 -17.06 0.24 -8.71
C PRO A 9 -18.19 1.23 -8.47
N GLN A 10 -18.16 1.89 -7.31
CA GLN A 10 -19.17 2.86 -6.93
C GLN A 10 -19.09 3.96 -7.98
N LEU A 11 -20.25 4.28 -8.57
CA LEU A 11 -20.41 5.36 -9.54
C LEU A 11 -19.61 6.58 -9.10
N GLU A 12 -18.73 7.03 -9.99
CA GLU A 12 -17.71 8.06 -9.78
C GLU A 12 -18.30 9.34 -9.19
N ASN A 13 -18.19 9.50 -7.87
CA ASN A 13 -18.34 10.80 -7.25
C ASN A 13 -16.99 11.49 -7.30
N SER A 14 -16.76 12.30 -8.33
CA SER A 14 -15.49 13.03 -8.56
C SER A 14 -15.07 13.95 -7.41
N ASN A 15 -15.98 14.21 -6.46
CA ASN A 15 -15.75 15.01 -5.27
C ASN A 15 -15.28 14.20 -4.04
N LEU A 16 -15.29 12.86 -4.09
CA LEU A 16 -14.74 12.03 -3.02
C LEU A 16 -13.23 11.91 -3.20
N ILE A 17 -12.49 12.36 -2.18
CA ILE A 17 -11.04 12.19 -2.07
C ILE A 17 -10.81 10.99 -1.15
N ASP A 18 -10.41 9.86 -1.74
CA ASP A 18 -10.03 8.69 -0.96
C ASP A 18 -8.65 8.91 -0.35
N ARG A 19 -8.43 8.34 0.83
CA ARG A 19 -7.12 8.28 1.48
C ARG A 19 -6.70 6.83 1.67
N ILE A 20 -5.48 6.53 1.29
CA ILE A 20 -4.91 5.18 1.39
C ILE A 20 -3.55 5.24 2.05
N ILE A 21 -3.24 4.21 2.82
CA ILE A 21 -1.91 3.96 3.35
C ILE A 21 -1.18 3.07 2.35
N VAL A 22 0.01 3.49 1.94
CA VAL A 22 0.88 2.74 1.04
C VAL A 22 2.17 2.43 1.77
N ILE A 23 2.62 1.18 1.65
CA ILE A 23 3.86 0.72 2.26
C ILE A 23 4.83 0.34 1.14
N ILE A 24 5.98 1.01 1.08
CA ILE A 24 7.11 0.55 0.29
C ILE A 24 7.95 -0.35 1.19
N LEU A 25 8.03 -1.62 0.82
CA LEU A 25 8.71 -2.67 1.57
C LEU A 25 10.24 -2.44 1.61
N PRO A 26 10.96 -3.08 2.55
CA PRO A 26 12.39 -2.86 2.74
C PRO A 26 13.23 -3.13 1.49
N ASN A 27 12.87 -4.16 0.72
CA ASN A 27 13.55 -4.51 -0.52
C ASN A 27 13.41 -3.43 -1.62
N TYR A 28 12.47 -2.49 -1.48
CA TYR A 28 12.27 -1.36 -2.40
C TYR A 28 12.55 -0.01 -1.75
N PHE A 29 13.10 0.00 -0.54
CA PHE A 29 13.28 1.23 0.22
C PHE A 29 14.11 2.24 -0.57
N TYR A 30 15.27 1.85 -1.12
CA TYR A 30 16.13 2.79 -1.85
C TYR A 30 15.59 3.23 -3.22
N GLU A 31 14.51 2.61 -3.70
CA GLU A 31 13.84 2.98 -4.95
C GLU A 31 12.64 3.92 -4.72
N TYR A 32 12.39 4.36 -3.47
CA TYR A 32 11.21 5.13 -3.13
C TYR A 32 11.06 6.40 -3.99
N ASP A 33 12.15 7.05 -4.40
CA ASP A 33 12.10 8.28 -5.21
C ASP A 33 11.39 8.05 -6.54
N SER A 34 11.62 6.89 -7.17
CA SER A 34 10.94 6.52 -8.42
C SER A 34 9.43 6.37 -8.21
N VAL A 35 9.04 5.76 -7.10
CA VAL A 35 7.64 5.59 -6.69
C VAL A 35 6.99 6.95 -6.44
N LEU A 36 7.63 7.83 -5.67
CA LEU A 36 7.10 9.17 -5.37
C LEU A 36 6.93 10.03 -6.63
N GLN A 37 7.88 9.97 -7.57
CA GLN A 37 7.75 10.63 -8.86
C GLN A 37 6.57 10.07 -9.67
N HIS A 38 6.39 8.74 -9.67
CA HIS A 38 5.28 8.10 -10.39
C HIS A 38 3.92 8.44 -9.76
N LEU A 39 3.82 8.50 -8.43
CA LEU A 39 2.64 8.95 -7.70
C LEU A 39 2.27 10.39 -8.04
N THR A 40 3.25 11.28 -8.03
CA THR A 40 3.05 12.71 -8.36
C THR A 40 2.57 12.89 -9.79
N LYS A 41 3.16 12.17 -10.76
CA LYS A 41 2.72 12.18 -12.17
C LYS A 41 1.27 11.69 -12.33
N ASN A 42 0.86 10.73 -11.52
CA ASN A 42 -0.51 10.22 -11.48
C ASN A 42 -1.43 11.00 -10.52
N LYS A 43 -1.10 12.25 -10.19
CA LYS A 43 -1.96 13.16 -9.42
C LYS A 43 -2.34 12.65 -8.02
N PHE A 44 -1.53 11.77 -7.42
CA PHE A 44 -1.67 11.48 -6.00
C PHE A 44 -1.12 12.64 -5.17
N GLY A 45 -1.91 13.13 -4.23
CA GLY A 45 -1.41 13.99 -3.17
C GLY A 45 -0.75 13.14 -2.08
N ILE A 46 0.52 13.38 -1.79
CA ILE A 46 1.20 12.76 -0.65
C ILE A 46 0.98 13.67 0.56
N VAL A 47 0.18 13.19 1.51
CA VAL A 47 -0.17 13.92 2.75
C VAL A 47 0.92 13.74 3.79
N GLU A 48 1.44 12.52 3.93
CA GLU A 48 2.46 12.18 4.90
C GLU A 48 3.44 11.16 4.31
N LYS A 49 4.71 11.26 4.73
CA LYS A 49 5.78 10.33 4.38
C LYS A 49 6.62 10.08 5.62
N THR A 50 6.72 8.81 6.04
CA THR A 50 7.42 8.41 7.27
C THR A 50 8.23 7.15 7.02
N VAL A 51 9.48 7.12 7.48
CA VAL A 51 10.30 5.91 7.51
C VAL A 51 9.98 5.14 8.80
N LYS A 52 9.67 3.86 8.69
CA LYS A 52 9.38 3.00 9.85
C LYS A 52 10.10 1.66 9.72
N ASN A 53 10.74 1.24 10.81
CA ASN A 53 11.20 -0.14 10.98
C ASN A 53 10.12 -0.86 11.78
N PHE A 54 9.43 -1.81 11.16
CA PHE A 54 8.43 -2.60 11.86
C PHE A 54 9.09 -3.65 12.74
N LYS A 55 8.61 -3.79 13.97
CA LYS A 55 8.89 -4.98 14.77
C LYS A 55 7.86 -6.05 14.43
N PRO A 56 8.19 -7.35 14.58
CA PRO A 56 7.22 -8.43 14.41
C PRO A 56 5.94 -8.21 15.23
N ASP A 57 6.06 -7.68 16.45
CA ASP A 57 4.92 -7.35 17.32
C ASP A 57 4.00 -6.27 16.73
N ASP A 58 4.55 -5.24 16.06
CA ASP A 58 3.76 -4.19 15.40
C ASP A 58 2.89 -4.78 14.30
N VAL A 59 3.41 -5.78 13.57
CA VAL A 59 2.68 -6.45 12.50
C VAL A 59 1.66 -7.45 13.05
N MET A 60 1.95 -8.06 14.20
CA MET A 60 1.01 -8.96 14.89
C MET A 60 -0.28 -8.27 15.31
N GLU A 61 -0.23 -7.00 15.69
CA GLU A 61 -1.45 -6.23 15.98
C GLU A 61 -2.36 -6.11 14.74
N TRP A 62 -1.79 -6.01 13.55
CA TRP A 62 -2.55 -5.99 12.28
C TRP A 62 -3.17 -7.35 11.95
N LYS A 63 -2.60 -8.46 12.46
CA LYS A 63 -3.13 -9.82 12.32
C LYS A 63 -4.48 -10.03 13.03
N SER A 64 -4.78 -9.23 14.06
CA SER A 64 -6.02 -9.36 14.83
C SER A 64 -7.28 -9.01 14.02
N ALA A 65 -7.12 -8.39 12.84
CA ALA A 65 -8.21 -7.96 11.98
C ALA A 65 -8.58 -8.96 10.87
N ASP A 66 -7.73 -9.94 10.52
CA ASP A 66 -8.00 -10.92 9.46
C ASP A 66 -7.24 -12.25 9.75
N LEU A 67 -7.97 -13.26 10.24
CA LEU A 67 -7.40 -14.40 10.98
C LEU A 67 -7.07 -15.66 10.15
N GLU A 68 -7.11 -15.64 8.82
CA GLU A 68 -7.07 -16.90 8.05
C GLU A 68 -6.12 -16.99 6.83
N SER A 69 -5.31 -15.98 6.49
CA SER A 69 -4.41 -16.09 5.32
C SER A 69 -2.95 -16.37 5.70
N GLN A 70 -2.39 -17.47 5.18
CA GLN A 70 -0.96 -17.82 5.26
C GLN A 70 -0.05 -16.69 4.74
N ASP A 71 -0.55 -15.87 3.81
CA ASP A 71 0.12 -14.70 3.23
C ASP A 71 0.56 -13.66 4.27
N VAL A 72 -0.05 -13.63 5.46
CA VAL A 72 0.24 -12.62 6.49
C VAL A 72 1.55 -12.90 7.23
N TRP A 73 1.98 -14.17 7.33
CA TRP A 73 3.27 -14.50 7.93
C TRP A 73 4.42 -14.07 7.04
N GLU A 74 4.33 -14.34 5.72
CA GLU A 74 5.32 -13.85 4.76
C GLU A 74 5.35 -12.32 4.70
N LEU A 75 4.21 -11.65 4.84
CA LEU A 75 4.15 -10.19 4.91
C LEU A 75 4.85 -9.64 6.17
N SER A 76 4.69 -10.30 7.31
CA SER A 76 5.32 -9.93 8.58
C SER A 76 6.84 -9.99 8.52
N ASP A 77 7.38 -11.06 7.95
CA ASP A 77 8.83 -11.21 7.79
C ASP A 77 9.37 -10.12 6.85
N ARG A 78 8.73 -9.95 5.68
CA ARG A 78 9.12 -8.93 4.69
C ARG A 78 9.05 -7.50 5.23
N LEU A 79 8.10 -7.18 6.11
CA LEU A 79 8.00 -5.84 6.72
C LEU A 79 9.09 -5.59 7.77
N SER A 80 9.57 -6.65 8.42
CA SER A 80 10.53 -6.57 9.53
C SER A 80 12.00 -6.64 9.08
N ASP A 81 12.25 -7.01 7.82
CA ASP A 81 13.59 -7.18 7.24
C ASP A 81 14.40 -5.87 7.11
N GLY A 82 13.80 -4.71 7.35
CA GLY A 82 14.49 -3.43 7.27
C GLY A 82 13.57 -2.21 7.28
N PRO A 83 14.07 -1.04 6.85
CA PRO A 83 13.27 0.18 6.81
C PRO A 83 12.21 0.13 5.72
N CYS A 84 10.97 0.40 6.10
CA CYS A 84 9.87 0.64 5.17
C CYS A 84 9.62 2.14 5.00
N MET A 85 9.07 2.53 3.85
CA MET A 85 8.46 3.86 3.68
C MET A 85 6.95 3.74 3.79
N LEU A 86 6.36 4.45 4.76
CA LEU A 86 4.93 4.64 4.89
C LEU A 86 4.52 5.94 4.21
N LEU A 87 3.49 5.88 3.38
CA LEU A 87 2.91 7.04 2.72
C LEU A 87 1.42 7.10 3.03
N LEU A 88 0.94 8.28 3.43
CA LEU A 88 -0.49 8.60 3.39
C LEU A 88 -0.76 9.34 2.09
N CYS A 89 -1.47 8.71 1.17
CA CYS A 89 -1.75 9.24 -0.16
C CYS A 89 -3.24 9.54 -0.31
N GLN A 90 -3.57 10.55 -1.12
CA GLN A 90 -4.95 10.90 -1.41
C GLN A 90 -5.19 11.18 -2.90
N ARG A 91 -6.29 10.66 -3.43
CA ARG A 91 -6.76 10.84 -4.81
C ARG A 91 -8.20 10.32 -4.94
N SER A 92 -8.98 10.79 -5.90
CA SER A 92 -10.20 10.08 -6.29
C SER A 92 -9.85 8.71 -6.88
N ASN A 93 -10.58 7.66 -6.50
CA ASN A 93 -10.32 6.27 -6.90
C ASN A 93 -8.92 5.79 -6.49
N ALA A 94 -8.40 6.28 -5.35
CA ALA A 94 -7.01 6.07 -4.95
C ALA A 94 -6.59 4.59 -4.96
N PHE A 95 -7.46 3.69 -4.49
CA PHE A 95 -7.14 2.27 -4.40
C PHE A 95 -6.94 1.61 -5.79
N ILE A 96 -7.85 1.87 -6.74
CA ILE A 96 -7.79 1.31 -8.09
C ILE A 96 -6.53 1.81 -8.80
N GLU A 97 -6.29 3.12 -8.72
CA GLU A 97 -5.14 3.76 -9.37
C GLU A 97 -3.81 3.31 -8.75
N MET A 98 -3.75 3.15 -7.43
CA MET A 98 -2.56 2.69 -6.73
C MET A 98 -2.22 1.24 -7.11
N LYS A 99 -3.23 0.40 -7.34
CA LYS A 99 -3.01 -1.00 -7.75
C LYS A 99 -2.19 -1.08 -9.04
N GLU A 100 -2.46 -0.23 -10.02
CA GLU A 100 -1.72 -0.21 -11.28
C GLU A 100 -0.28 0.30 -11.09
N ILE A 101 -0.08 1.31 -10.24
CA ILE A 101 1.26 1.81 -9.88
C ILE A 101 2.07 0.71 -9.17
N ALA A 102 1.47 0.05 -8.17
CA ALA A 102 2.13 -1.04 -7.44
C ALA A 102 2.51 -2.19 -8.39
N LYS A 103 1.62 -2.56 -9.32
CA LYS A 103 1.90 -3.59 -10.33
C LYS A 103 3.10 -3.23 -11.22
N TYR A 104 3.20 -1.98 -11.65
CA TYR A 104 4.34 -1.50 -12.45
C TYR A 104 5.67 -1.64 -11.70
N HIS A 105 5.74 -1.14 -10.47
CA HIS A 105 6.99 -1.19 -9.68
C HIS A 105 7.36 -2.61 -9.29
N ASN A 106 6.38 -3.43 -8.88
CA ASN A 106 6.63 -4.84 -8.53
C ASN A 106 7.11 -5.66 -9.73
N ALA A 107 6.64 -5.36 -10.95
CA ALA A 107 7.09 -6.08 -12.15
C ALA A 107 8.53 -5.75 -12.57
N ILE A 108 8.98 -4.51 -12.34
CA ILE A 108 10.34 -4.07 -12.68
C ILE A 108 11.35 -4.58 -11.67
N ALA A 109 10.95 -4.61 -10.41
CA ALA A 109 11.73 -5.12 -9.30
C ALA A 109 12.10 -6.62 -9.36
N HIS A 110 11.34 -7.44 -10.10
CA HIS A 110 11.64 -8.85 -10.32
C HIS A 110 12.64 -9.08 -11.48
N ARG A 111 13.35 -8.05 -11.94
CA ARG A 111 14.46 -8.12 -12.89
C ARG A 111 15.80 -8.02 -12.17
#